data_AF-E1F385-F1
#
_entry.id   AF-E1F385-F1
#
_cell.length_a   1.000
_cell.length_b   1.000
_cell.length_c   1.000
_cell.angle_alpha   90.00
_cell.angle_beta   90.00
_cell.angle_gamma   90.00
#
_symmetry.space_group_name_H-M   'P 1'
#
loop_
_entity.id
_entity.type
_entity.pdbx_description
1 polymer ?
#
loop_
_entity_poly.entity_id
_entity_poly.type
_entity_poly.pdbx_seq_one_letter_code
_entity_poly.pdbx_strand_id
1 'polypeptide(L)'
;MRVSLQNFTDETKKRITSPRSIVAMRRRAIRFSDIKPLPYSNFQRDYPEPAIADLHYKKYEEKRQSLLEDVKAEFSKVCELGISREEFLFLGSPPEIKKLVNEDLSCSGKVVTNEIDKSSLAYMSKVRALEAMQKRQAREAQHKAEMEERMRQKEERAKLAEEAKFKAMAKQQEQREIARIAELEKQQRIEEEKRRYKEKKEKERRELEAKEAAKREQIQARQEAHKKQLEEEARRRNQEQEEKNRMMEQRAREYQRQMEEATEQRRRMMEQKEAERMQQLAEERERKRRENEERQREAERKLSEVNRQRAKDDAERRASTLLKLQQGEERLAKRKEEERLRLEEEHKLAEEKEKARLELLAKQRELAEKKRIEALQREKEREERAREQAEARRLEEKLKLEEEKLRVKDRIENAKRLWEQTEYSKRVALTKLEARMDNALEHQRQKLGQKDLMLHLNIKAEDLAGISDSQTARNRSNSMEYEEKPKRARSYGTARKTTKKTTVSNSDDHALTNEEAEAVMATLHKSLHDTTKLDRPRPVITQDDIVQLRQKHNAEILQRINYEQAKEEERRAELARVNDPTERRRLTTLFTRERLAATDEMNELKERHDKEMRRLLTGTYRK
;
A
#
# COMPACT_ATOMS: atom_id res chain seq x y z
N MET A 1 21.71 47.07 -44.82
CA MET A 1 21.31 46.29 -43.63
C MET A 1 22.31 45.15 -43.46
N ARG A 2 23.20 45.22 -42.47
CA ARG A 2 24.19 44.17 -42.18
C ARG A 2 23.50 43.06 -41.40
N VAL A 3 23.36 41.87 -41.99
CA VAL A 3 22.95 40.66 -41.27
C VAL A 3 24.16 40.22 -40.43
N SER A 4 24.03 40.25 -39.12
CA SER A 4 25.09 39.86 -38.19
C SER A 4 25.36 38.36 -38.30
N LEU A 5 26.53 38.03 -38.82
CA LEU A 5 27.19 36.73 -38.67
C LEU A 5 27.64 36.58 -37.22
N GLN A 6 26.78 36.04 -36.35
CA GLN A 6 27.20 35.61 -35.03
C GLN A 6 26.65 34.20 -34.74
N ASN A 7 27.62 33.28 -34.60
CA ASN A 7 27.55 32.01 -33.88
C ASN A 7 26.99 30.79 -34.65
N PHE A 8 27.74 30.37 -35.68
CA PHE A 8 27.86 28.95 -36.04
C PHE A 8 29.14 28.39 -35.38
N THR A 9 29.10 28.14 -34.08
CA THR A 9 30.07 27.29 -33.39
C THR A 9 29.43 25.91 -33.21
N ASP A 10 30.06 24.89 -33.78
CA ASP A 10 29.48 23.58 -34.13
C ASP A 10 29.24 22.59 -32.97
N GLU A 11 29.44 22.99 -31.71
CA GLU A 11 29.58 22.01 -30.62
C GLU A 11 28.29 21.66 -29.84
N THR A 12 27.21 22.44 -29.98
CA THR A 12 25.97 22.22 -29.22
C THR A 12 24.86 21.49 -29.99
N LYS A 13 25.05 21.20 -31.28
CA LYS A 13 24.03 20.54 -32.10
C LYS A 13 24.09 19.02 -31.85
N LYS A 14 23.00 18.45 -31.32
CA LYS A 14 22.78 17.00 -31.25
C LYS A 14 23.21 16.36 -32.57
N ARG A 15 24.17 15.42 -32.53
CA ARG A 15 24.65 14.69 -33.71
C ARG A 15 23.45 14.15 -34.48
N ILE A 16 23.31 14.54 -35.75
CA ILE A 16 22.23 14.03 -36.60
C ILE A 16 22.66 12.66 -37.11
N THR A 17 21.85 11.65 -36.83
CA THR A 17 22.19 10.26 -37.10
C THR A 17 21.43 9.68 -38.30
N SER A 18 20.33 10.30 -38.71
CA SER A 18 19.59 9.98 -39.94
C SER A 18 19.00 11.23 -40.62
N PRO A 19 18.96 11.29 -41.96
CA PRO A 19 18.24 12.34 -42.68
C PRO A 19 16.74 12.04 -42.65
N ARG A 20 15.91 13.03 -42.34
CA ARG A 20 14.44 12.89 -42.39
C ARG A 20 13.84 13.24 -43.76
N SER A 21 14.43 14.21 -44.45
CA SER A 21 14.10 14.62 -45.83
C SER A 21 15.12 15.67 -46.30
N ILE A 22 15.20 15.92 -47.61
CA ILE A 22 16.07 16.97 -48.15
C ILE A 22 15.74 18.36 -47.58
N VAL A 23 14.45 18.63 -47.36
CA VAL A 23 13.95 19.88 -46.76
C VAL A 23 14.37 20.01 -45.29
N ALA A 24 14.39 18.90 -44.55
CA ALA A 24 14.81 18.89 -43.15
C ALA A 24 16.32 19.11 -43.01
N MET A 25 17.13 18.54 -43.92
CA MET A 25 18.57 18.78 -43.98
C MET A 25 18.87 20.26 -44.27
N ARG A 26 18.15 20.86 -45.22
CA ARG A 26 18.26 22.28 -45.56
C ARG A 26 17.93 23.20 -44.39
N ARG A 27 16.78 23.00 -43.71
CA ARG A 27 16.37 23.83 -42.56
C ARG A 27 17.41 23.88 -41.44
N ARG A 28 18.25 22.85 -41.35
CA ARG A 28 19.28 22.71 -40.32
C ARG A 28 20.70 22.93 -40.85
N ALA A 29 20.84 23.28 -42.14
CA ALA A 29 22.12 23.43 -42.84
C ALA A 29 23.06 22.21 -42.67
N ILE A 30 22.50 20.99 -42.77
CA ILE A 30 23.22 19.73 -42.56
C ILE A 30 23.70 19.21 -43.92
N ARG A 31 24.99 18.90 -44.04
CA ARG A 31 25.56 18.22 -45.22
C ARG A 31 25.44 16.70 -45.06
N PHE A 32 25.46 15.96 -46.16
CA PHE A 32 25.50 14.49 -46.13
C PHE A 32 26.67 13.93 -45.30
N SER A 33 27.83 14.62 -45.29
CA SER A 33 29.02 14.28 -44.50
C SER A 33 28.79 14.34 -42.98
N ASP A 34 27.81 15.13 -42.56
CA ASP A 34 27.57 15.44 -41.14
C ASP A 34 26.68 14.38 -40.48
N ILE A 35 26.07 13.50 -41.30
CA ILE A 35 25.19 12.43 -40.85
C ILE A 35 26.02 11.19 -40.50
N LYS A 36 26.46 11.12 -39.25
CA LYS A 36 27.25 9.97 -38.75
C LYS A 36 26.34 8.87 -38.17
N PRO A 37 26.63 7.59 -38.44
CA PRO A 37 25.87 6.49 -37.85
C PRO A 37 26.01 6.47 -36.32
N LEU A 38 25.03 5.88 -35.63
CA LEU A 38 25.15 5.61 -34.21
C LEU A 38 26.17 4.49 -34.00
N PRO A 39 27.05 4.58 -32.99
CA PRO A 39 27.99 3.51 -32.72
C PRO A 39 27.24 2.26 -32.24
N TYR A 40 27.71 1.08 -32.64
CA TYR A 40 27.16 -0.22 -32.22
C TYR A 40 27.08 -0.37 -30.69
N SER A 41 28.03 0.25 -29.97
CA SER A 41 28.05 0.27 -28.50
C SER A 41 26.80 0.87 -27.85
N ASN A 42 26.05 1.73 -28.54
CA ASN A 42 24.76 2.22 -28.03
C ASN A 42 23.72 1.10 -28.03
N PHE A 43 23.70 0.25 -29.04
CA PHE A 43 22.78 -0.87 -29.16
C PHE A 43 23.14 -1.99 -28.18
N GLN A 44 24.44 -2.20 -27.89
CA GLN A 44 24.89 -3.13 -26.85
C GLN A 44 24.47 -2.70 -25.43
N ARG A 45 24.31 -1.39 -25.18
CA ARG A 45 23.81 -0.89 -23.89
C ARG A 45 22.32 -1.16 -23.71
N ASP A 46 21.54 -0.99 -24.78
CA ASP A 46 20.08 -1.14 -24.74
C ASP A 46 19.65 -2.60 -24.90
N TYR A 47 20.46 -3.42 -25.60
CA TYR A 47 20.23 -4.83 -25.85
C TYR A 47 21.45 -5.64 -25.36
N PRO A 48 21.40 -6.26 -24.16
CA PRO A 48 22.54 -6.97 -23.58
C PRO A 48 22.96 -8.22 -24.34
N GLU A 49 22.04 -8.82 -25.11
CA GLU A 49 22.32 -10.01 -25.91
C GLU A 49 22.92 -9.62 -27.28
N PRO A 50 24.14 -10.10 -27.63
CA PRO A 50 24.85 -9.67 -28.84
C PRO A 50 24.07 -9.91 -30.14
N ALA A 51 23.37 -11.05 -30.24
CA ALA A 51 22.56 -11.39 -31.41
C ALA A 51 21.38 -10.43 -31.61
N ILE A 52 20.77 -9.97 -30.51
CA ILE A 52 19.66 -9.00 -30.54
C ILE A 52 20.20 -7.60 -30.84
N ALA A 53 21.31 -7.19 -30.20
CA ALA A 53 21.96 -5.92 -30.50
C ALA A 53 22.37 -5.81 -31.98
N ASP A 54 22.93 -6.87 -32.56
CA ASP A 54 23.28 -6.98 -33.97
C ASP A 54 22.04 -6.83 -34.87
N LEU A 55 20.95 -7.53 -34.55
CA LEU A 55 19.72 -7.45 -35.32
C LEU A 55 19.15 -6.03 -35.35
N HIS A 56 19.14 -5.35 -34.19
CA HIS A 56 18.64 -3.98 -34.08
C HIS A 56 19.55 -2.96 -34.75
N TYR A 57 20.88 -3.14 -34.67
CA TYR A 57 21.84 -2.29 -35.37
C TYR A 57 21.72 -2.44 -36.89
N LYS A 58 21.61 -3.68 -37.40
CA LYS A 58 21.42 -3.94 -38.85
C LYS A 58 20.14 -3.30 -39.37
N LYS A 59 19.01 -3.48 -38.68
CA LYS A 59 17.73 -2.84 -39.05
C LYS A 59 17.82 -1.31 -39.04
N TYR A 60 18.54 -0.74 -38.07
CA TYR A 60 18.78 0.70 -38.01
C TYR A 60 19.62 1.19 -39.19
N GLU A 61 20.74 0.52 -39.50
CA GLU A 61 21.61 0.89 -40.62
C GLU A 61 20.91 0.74 -41.97
N GLU A 62 20.17 -0.34 -42.20
CA GLU A 62 19.38 -0.54 -43.44
C GLU A 62 18.39 0.61 -43.63
N LYS A 63 17.63 0.96 -42.58
CA LYS A 63 16.68 2.08 -42.62
C LYS A 63 17.37 3.42 -42.86
N ARG A 64 18.54 3.63 -42.26
CA ARG A 64 19.35 4.85 -42.43
C ARG A 64 19.87 4.96 -43.86
N GLN A 65 20.35 3.87 -44.44
CA GLN A 65 20.86 3.82 -45.82
C GLN A 65 19.75 4.10 -46.83
N SER A 66 18.59 3.46 -46.69
CA SER A 66 17.42 3.74 -47.55
C SER A 66 17.02 5.22 -47.49
N LEU A 67 16.94 5.82 -46.30
CA LEU A 67 16.63 7.26 -46.18
C LEU A 67 17.72 8.17 -46.78
N LEU A 68 18.99 7.76 -46.72
CA LEU A 68 20.07 8.49 -47.37
C LEU A 68 19.98 8.41 -48.90
N GLU A 69 19.61 7.26 -49.44
CA GLU A 69 19.38 7.05 -50.88
C GLU A 69 18.21 7.88 -51.38
N ASP A 70 17.08 7.86 -50.67
CA ASP A 70 15.90 8.67 -51.01
C ASP A 70 16.26 10.16 -51.06
N VAL A 71 16.97 10.66 -50.04
CA VAL A 71 17.35 12.07 -49.98
C VAL A 71 18.42 12.43 -51.01
N LYS A 72 19.33 11.51 -51.35
CA LYS A 72 20.26 11.69 -52.46
C LYS A 72 19.53 11.75 -53.80
N ALA A 73 18.52 10.91 -54.01
CA ALA A 73 17.70 10.92 -55.23
C ALA A 73 16.88 12.20 -55.33
N GLU A 74 16.27 12.67 -54.23
CA GLU A 74 15.65 14.00 -54.16
C GLU A 74 16.63 15.11 -54.50
N PHE A 75 17.88 15.00 -54.03
CA PHE A 75 18.92 16.00 -54.28
C PHE A 75 19.40 15.99 -55.74
N SER A 76 19.62 14.83 -56.35
CA SER A 76 19.97 14.72 -57.76
C SER A 76 18.92 15.38 -58.66
N LYS A 77 17.63 15.19 -58.35
CA LYS A 77 16.53 15.85 -59.06
C LYS A 77 16.56 17.37 -58.92
N VAL A 78 16.96 17.90 -57.77
CA VAL A 78 17.15 19.35 -57.57
C VAL A 78 18.34 19.86 -58.39
N CYS A 79 19.43 19.10 -58.48
CA CYS A 79 20.60 19.44 -59.30
C CYS A 79 20.30 19.42 -60.81
N GLU A 80 19.47 18.48 -61.27
CA GLU A 80 19.02 18.40 -62.68
C GLU A 80 18.26 19.66 -63.12
N LEU A 81 17.69 20.40 -62.16
CA LEU A 81 17.00 21.68 -62.38
C LEU A 81 17.94 22.90 -62.34
N GLY A 82 19.26 22.67 -62.32
CA GLY A 82 20.28 23.72 -62.44
C GLY A 82 20.65 24.43 -61.13
N ILE A 83 20.23 23.91 -59.98
CA ILE A 83 20.62 24.45 -58.66
C ILE A 83 21.82 23.66 -58.14
N SER A 84 22.94 24.33 -57.91
CA SER A 84 24.14 23.68 -57.37
C SER A 84 23.97 23.29 -55.89
N ARG A 85 24.81 22.38 -55.41
CA ARG A 85 24.79 21.89 -54.02
C ARG A 85 24.95 22.99 -52.98
N GLU A 86 25.80 23.95 -53.29
CA GLU A 86 26.11 25.08 -52.42
C GLU A 86 24.93 26.06 -52.44
N GLU A 87 24.39 26.37 -53.61
CA GLU A 87 23.17 27.19 -53.74
C GLU A 87 21.98 26.59 -53.01
N PHE A 88 21.77 25.27 -53.06
CA PHE A 88 20.66 24.62 -52.35
C PHE A 88 20.71 24.80 -50.82
N LEU A 89 21.91 24.82 -50.24
CA LEU A 89 22.10 25.01 -48.80
C LEU A 89 21.97 26.49 -48.38
N PHE A 90 22.27 27.43 -49.28
CA PHE A 90 22.33 28.87 -48.98
C PHE A 90 21.17 29.71 -49.54
N LEU A 91 20.37 29.18 -50.47
CA LEU A 91 19.15 29.85 -50.94
C LEU A 91 18.10 29.88 -49.81
N GLY A 92 17.39 31.00 -49.65
CA GLY A 92 16.17 31.08 -48.84
C GLY A 92 15.02 30.30 -49.49
N SER A 93 14.02 29.83 -48.72
CA SER A 93 12.94 28.93 -49.22
C SER A 93 12.20 29.52 -50.45
N PRO A 94 12.39 29.05 -51.70
CA PRO A 94 11.50 29.45 -52.77
C PRO A 94 10.21 28.64 -52.60
N PRO A 95 9.03 29.28 -52.62
CA PRO A 95 7.75 28.59 -52.74
C PRO A 95 7.72 27.60 -53.92
N GLU A 96 8.53 27.84 -54.95
CA GLU A 96 8.72 27.01 -56.14
C GLU A 96 9.30 25.63 -55.84
N ILE A 97 10.27 25.48 -54.93
CA ILE A 97 10.85 24.15 -54.61
C ILE A 97 9.81 23.23 -53.95
N LYS A 98 8.91 23.78 -53.11
CA LYS A 98 7.80 23.01 -52.52
C LYS A 98 6.71 22.68 -53.52
N LYS A 99 6.53 23.50 -54.55
CA LYS A 99 5.59 23.23 -55.65
C LYS A 99 6.14 22.13 -56.56
N LEU A 100 7.40 22.22 -56.95
CA LEU A 100 8.06 21.26 -57.84
C LEU A 100 8.14 19.84 -57.28
N VAL A 101 8.40 19.68 -55.97
CA VAL A 101 8.39 18.35 -55.32
C VAL A 101 6.99 17.70 -55.31
N ASN A 102 5.93 18.50 -55.42
CA ASN A 102 4.54 18.02 -55.34
C ASN A 102 3.79 18.02 -56.69
N GLU A 103 4.24 18.76 -57.70
CA GLU A 103 3.48 18.98 -58.96
C GLU A 103 3.62 17.81 -59.98
N ASP A 104 4.69 17.01 -59.91
CA ASP A 104 4.95 15.95 -60.91
C ASP A 104 4.24 14.60 -60.67
N LEU A 105 3.36 14.49 -59.67
CA LEU A 105 2.41 13.37 -59.61
C LEU A 105 1.22 13.53 -60.59
N SER A 106 1.11 14.67 -61.31
CA SER A 106 -0.11 15.00 -62.06
C SER A 106 0.03 15.45 -63.52
N CYS A 107 1.22 15.63 -64.07
CA CYS A 107 1.36 16.18 -65.42
C CYS A 107 2.11 15.25 -66.39
N SER A 108 1.40 14.24 -66.91
CA SER A 108 1.73 13.67 -68.21
C SER A 108 1.61 14.75 -69.27
N GLY A 109 2.73 15.11 -69.91
CA GLY A 109 2.81 16.15 -70.92
C GLY A 109 1.82 15.95 -72.08
N LYS A 110 1.17 17.04 -72.50
CA LYS A 110 0.51 17.11 -73.79
C LYS A 110 1.58 17.02 -74.87
N VAL A 111 1.68 15.86 -75.51
CA VAL A 111 2.42 15.72 -76.76
C VAL A 111 1.64 16.47 -77.84
N VAL A 112 2.25 17.53 -78.37
CA VAL A 112 1.78 18.21 -79.58
C VAL A 112 2.21 17.33 -80.76
N THR A 113 1.26 16.59 -81.34
CA THR A 113 1.42 16.03 -82.68
C THR A 113 0.27 16.52 -83.55
N ASN A 114 0.59 17.50 -84.41
CA ASN A 114 -0.15 17.69 -85.64
C ASN A 114 0.05 16.43 -86.50
N GLU A 115 -1.00 16.07 -87.24
CA GLU A 115 -1.10 14.92 -88.16
C GLU A 115 -1.35 13.56 -87.51
N ILE A 116 -2.60 13.37 -87.04
CA ILE A 116 -3.18 12.02 -86.89
C ILE A 116 -4.55 12.03 -87.57
N ASP A 117 -4.70 11.16 -88.58
CA ASP A 117 -5.90 10.99 -89.38
C ASP A 117 -7.18 10.83 -88.53
N LYS A 118 -8.20 11.63 -88.85
CA LYS A 118 -9.48 11.71 -88.11
C LYS A 118 -10.21 10.36 -87.97
N SER A 119 -9.93 9.39 -88.85
CA SER A 119 -10.47 8.02 -88.78
C SER A 119 -9.79 7.15 -87.71
N SER A 120 -8.48 7.30 -87.52
CA SER A 120 -7.72 6.59 -86.47
C SER A 120 -8.00 7.15 -85.07
N LEU A 121 -8.36 8.44 -84.98
CA LEU A 121 -8.67 9.11 -83.72
C LEU A 121 -9.94 8.54 -83.06
N ALA A 122 -10.96 8.19 -83.85
CA ALA A 122 -12.20 7.58 -83.35
C ALA A 122 -11.95 6.16 -82.79
N TYR A 123 -11.12 5.37 -83.49
CA TYR A 123 -10.74 4.02 -83.05
C TYR A 123 -9.84 4.06 -81.80
N MET A 124 -8.84 4.94 -81.80
CA MET A 124 -7.95 5.15 -80.64
C MET A 124 -8.68 5.78 -79.44
N SER A 125 -9.72 6.58 -79.67
CA SER A 125 -10.60 7.07 -78.60
C SER A 125 -11.41 5.94 -77.98
N LYS A 126 -11.91 4.99 -78.79
CA LYS A 126 -12.68 3.85 -78.31
C LYS A 126 -11.80 2.84 -77.55
N VAL A 127 -10.58 2.59 -78.04
CA VAL A 127 -9.57 1.78 -77.34
C VAL A 127 -9.15 2.46 -76.02
N ARG A 128 -8.88 3.77 -76.02
CA ARG A 128 -8.58 4.50 -74.77
C ARG A 128 -9.74 4.50 -73.78
N ALA A 129 -10.99 4.57 -74.25
CA ALA A 129 -12.16 4.48 -73.39
C ALA A 129 -12.30 3.08 -72.75
N LEU A 130 -12.04 2.02 -73.52
CA LEU A 130 -12.03 0.64 -73.02
C LEU A 130 -10.87 0.37 -72.05
N GLU A 131 -9.67 0.87 -72.34
CA GLU A 131 -8.53 0.80 -71.42
C GLU A 131 -8.76 1.60 -70.13
N ALA A 132 -9.39 2.77 -70.23
CA ALA A 132 -9.77 3.57 -69.06
C ALA A 132 -10.82 2.85 -68.20
N MET A 133 -11.79 2.17 -68.82
CA MET A 133 -12.74 1.31 -68.12
C MET A 133 -12.08 0.11 -67.46
N GLN A 134 -11.18 -0.59 -68.15
CA GLN A 134 -10.44 -1.72 -67.58
C GLN A 134 -9.54 -1.27 -66.42
N LYS A 135 -8.83 -0.15 -66.56
CA LYS A 135 -8.04 0.43 -65.47
C LYS A 135 -8.92 0.87 -64.29
N ARG A 136 -10.13 1.37 -64.55
CA ARG A 136 -11.10 1.70 -63.49
C ARG A 136 -11.59 0.45 -62.76
N GLN A 137 -11.94 -0.61 -63.49
CA GLN A 137 -12.35 -1.89 -62.91
C GLN A 137 -11.21 -2.54 -62.11
N ALA A 138 -9.97 -2.47 -62.60
CA ALA A 138 -8.79 -2.95 -61.87
C ALA A 138 -8.55 -2.17 -60.57
N ARG A 139 -8.73 -0.83 -60.59
CA ARG A 139 -8.63 0.01 -59.39
C ARG A 139 -9.77 -0.25 -58.40
N GLU A 140 -11.00 -0.43 -58.89
CA GLU A 140 -12.15 -0.77 -58.03
C GLU A 140 -11.96 -2.16 -57.39
N ALA A 141 -11.42 -3.13 -58.12
CA ALA A 141 -11.06 -4.45 -57.59
C ALA A 141 -9.93 -4.38 -56.56
N GLN A 142 -8.87 -3.60 -56.81
CA GLN A 142 -7.79 -3.38 -55.86
C GLN A 142 -8.28 -2.67 -54.59
N HIS A 143 -9.11 -1.63 -54.72
CA HIS A 143 -9.68 -0.94 -53.56
C HIS A 143 -10.61 -1.86 -52.76
N LYS A 144 -11.37 -2.75 -53.42
CA LYS A 144 -12.19 -3.75 -52.74
C LYS A 144 -11.34 -4.77 -51.98
N ALA A 145 -10.25 -5.25 -52.57
CA ALA A 145 -9.30 -6.15 -51.92
C ALA A 145 -8.60 -5.48 -50.71
N GLU A 146 -8.16 -4.22 -50.85
CA GLU A 146 -7.55 -3.46 -49.76
C GLU A 146 -8.54 -3.23 -48.60
N MET A 147 -9.81 -2.96 -48.92
CA MET A 147 -10.86 -2.83 -47.90
C MET A 147 -11.16 -4.16 -47.20
N GLU A 148 -11.16 -5.29 -47.91
CA GLU A 148 -11.33 -6.61 -47.33
C GLU A 148 -10.17 -6.99 -46.41
N GLU A 149 -8.91 -6.73 -46.81
CA GLU A 149 -7.75 -6.92 -45.95
C GLU A 149 -7.80 -6.02 -44.70
N ARG A 150 -8.21 -4.76 -44.84
CA ARG A 150 -8.39 -3.85 -43.69
C ARG A 150 -9.47 -4.35 -42.72
N MET A 151 -10.53 -4.99 -43.23
CA MET A 151 -11.56 -5.58 -42.37
C MET A 151 -11.03 -6.84 -41.67
N ARG A 152 -10.30 -7.73 -42.36
CA ARG A 152 -9.65 -8.88 -41.74
C ARG A 152 -8.63 -8.48 -40.67
N GLN A 153 -7.79 -7.48 -40.93
CA GLN A 153 -6.85 -6.95 -39.94
C GLN A 153 -7.54 -6.34 -38.72
N LYS A 154 -8.71 -5.70 -38.90
CA LYS A 154 -9.52 -5.19 -37.79
C LYS A 154 -10.13 -6.33 -36.96
N GLU A 155 -10.62 -7.37 -37.61
CA GLU A 155 -11.16 -8.56 -36.94
C GLU A 155 -10.07 -9.32 -36.17
N GLU A 156 -8.88 -9.51 -36.75
CA GLU A 156 -7.74 -10.12 -36.07
C GLU A 156 -7.28 -9.29 -34.87
N ARG A 157 -7.22 -7.95 -35.00
CA ARG A 157 -6.91 -7.06 -33.86
C ARG A 157 -7.99 -7.12 -32.78
N ALA A 158 -9.27 -7.25 -33.16
CA ALA A 158 -10.36 -7.40 -32.21
C ALA A 158 -10.25 -8.73 -31.45
N LYS A 159 -9.96 -9.84 -32.14
CA LYS A 159 -9.71 -11.16 -31.53
C LYS A 159 -8.53 -11.13 -30.57
N LEU A 160 -7.40 -10.56 -30.98
CA LEU A 160 -6.21 -10.41 -30.12
C LEU A 160 -6.49 -9.52 -28.89
N ALA A 161 -7.32 -8.48 -29.04
CA ALA A 161 -7.72 -7.64 -27.92
C ALA A 161 -8.68 -8.35 -26.96
N GLU A 162 -9.60 -9.19 -27.46
CA GLU A 162 -10.46 -10.02 -26.62
C GLU A 162 -9.68 -11.12 -25.90
N GLU A 163 -8.76 -11.80 -26.57
CA GLU A 163 -7.86 -12.77 -25.94
C GLU A 163 -6.96 -12.13 -24.87
N ALA A 164 -6.47 -10.91 -25.12
CA ALA A 164 -5.70 -10.15 -24.13
C ALA A 164 -6.56 -9.77 -22.90
N LYS A 165 -7.81 -9.37 -23.10
CA LYS A 165 -8.77 -9.09 -22.01
C LYS A 165 -9.08 -10.35 -21.21
N PHE A 166 -9.28 -11.49 -21.88
CA PHE A 166 -9.53 -12.77 -21.23
C PHE A 166 -8.33 -13.23 -20.40
N LYS A 167 -7.11 -13.14 -20.95
CA LYS A 167 -5.85 -13.43 -20.22
C LYS A 167 -5.64 -12.48 -19.03
N ALA A 168 -6.00 -11.20 -19.17
CA ALA A 168 -5.91 -10.24 -18.08
C ALA A 168 -6.92 -10.56 -16.95
N MET A 169 -8.16 -10.93 -17.30
CA MET A 169 -9.16 -11.39 -16.34
C MET A 169 -8.73 -12.68 -15.62
N ALA A 170 -8.18 -13.65 -16.34
CA ALA A 170 -7.66 -14.89 -15.75
C ALA A 170 -6.53 -14.62 -14.75
N LYS A 171 -5.55 -13.78 -15.11
CA LYS A 171 -4.48 -13.35 -14.18
C LYS A 171 -5.02 -12.59 -12.97
N GLN A 172 -6.07 -11.80 -13.15
CA GLN A 172 -6.71 -11.09 -12.03
C GLN A 172 -7.45 -12.05 -11.08
N GLN A 173 -8.05 -13.12 -11.61
CA GLN A 173 -8.65 -14.18 -10.81
C GLN A 173 -7.59 -14.99 -10.06
N GLU A 174 -6.51 -15.41 -10.72
CA GLU A 174 -5.37 -16.09 -10.08
C GLU A 174 -4.77 -15.24 -8.95
N GLN A 175 -4.60 -13.93 -9.16
CA GLN A 175 -4.11 -13.03 -8.11
C GLN A 175 -5.07 -12.93 -6.90
N ARG A 176 -6.38 -12.98 -7.14
CA ARG A 176 -7.39 -13.00 -6.05
C ARG A 176 -7.36 -14.32 -5.30
N GLU A 177 -7.18 -15.43 -5.99
CA GLU A 177 -7.06 -16.75 -5.38
C GLU A 177 -5.78 -16.87 -4.55
N ILE A 178 -4.64 -16.40 -5.06
CA ILE A 178 -3.38 -16.35 -4.32
C ILE A 178 -3.50 -15.46 -3.08
N ALA A 179 -4.15 -14.30 -3.20
CA ALA A 179 -4.38 -13.41 -2.05
C ALA A 179 -5.28 -14.07 -1.00
N ARG A 180 -6.33 -14.79 -1.42
CA ARG A 180 -7.23 -15.54 -0.53
C ARG A 180 -6.50 -16.69 0.18
N ILE A 181 -5.63 -17.42 -0.53
CA ILE A 181 -4.80 -18.48 0.05
C ILE A 181 -3.83 -17.89 1.09
N ALA A 182 -3.15 -16.79 0.76
CA ALA A 182 -2.23 -16.12 1.69
C ALA A 182 -2.94 -15.56 2.93
N GLU A 183 -4.19 -15.11 2.81
CA GLU A 183 -5.02 -14.69 3.94
C GLU A 183 -5.40 -15.87 4.84
N LEU A 184 -5.80 -17.00 4.25
CA LEU A 184 -6.09 -18.24 4.97
C LEU A 184 -4.85 -18.78 5.71
N GLU A 185 -3.68 -18.76 5.08
CA GLU A 185 -2.42 -19.16 5.73
C GLU A 185 -2.05 -18.24 6.90
N LYS A 186 -2.28 -16.93 6.78
CA LYS A 186 -2.09 -15.99 7.89
C LYS A 186 -3.04 -16.27 9.05
N GLN A 187 -4.31 -16.57 8.75
CA GLN A 187 -5.29 -16.95 9.77
C GLN A 187 -4.88 -18.25 10.48
N GLN A 188 -4.41 -19.26 9.75
CA GLN A 188 -3.90 -20.51 10.32
C GLN A 188 -2.69 -20.27 11.24
N ARG A 189 -1.72 -19.44 10.83
CA ARG A 189 -0.56 -19.10 11.68
C ARG A 189 -0.97 -18.40 12.98
N ILE A 190 -1.94 -17.48 12.92
CA ILE A 190 -2.47 -16.80 14.10
C ILE A 190 -3.20 -17.79 15.03
N GLU A 191 -3.92 -18.77 14.49
CA GLU A 191 -4.56 -19.82 15.29
C GLU A 191 -3.55 -20.77 15.92
N GLU A 192 -2.51 -21.16 15.21
CA GLU A 192 -1.40 -21.96 15.73
C GLU A 192 -0.65 -21.22 16.85
N GLU A 193 -0.35 -19.93 16.67
CA GLU A 193 0.27 -19.10 17.71
C GLU A 193 -0.63 -18.98 18.95
N LYS A 194 -1.95 -18.82 18.77
CA LYS A 194 -2.91 -18.84 19.87
C LYS A 194 -2.95 -20.19 20.58
N ARG A 195 -2.87 -21.31 19.86
CA ARG A 195 -2.81 -22.66 20.45
C ARG A 195 -1.51 -22.83 21.24
N ARG A 196 -0.35 -22.48 20.67
CA ARG A 196 0.95 -22.53 21.36
C ARG A 196 0.99 -21.65 22.60
N TYR A 197 0.40 -20.45 22.54
CA TYR A 197 0.30 -19.56 23.70
C TYR A 197 -0.60 -20.14 24.80
N LYS A 198 -1.75 -20.74 24.43
CA LYS A 198 -2.63 -21.43 25.38
C LYS A 198 -1.94 -22.63 26.03
N GLU A 199 -1.27 -23.47 25.24
CA GLU A 199 -0.50 -24.62 25.75
C GLU A 199 0.64 -24.17 26.68
N LYS A 200 1.36 -23.09 26.33
CA LYS A 200 2.41 -22.54 27.19
C LYS A 200 1.84 -22.03 28.52
N LYS A 201 0.72 -21.30 28.48
CA LYS A 201 0.02 -20.85 29.71
C LYS A 201 -0.50 -22.00 30.55
N GLU A 202 -1.00 -23.05 29.92
CA GLU A 202 -1.51 -24.23 30.64
C GLU A 202 -0.35 -25.01 31.29
N LYS A 203 0.79 -25.14 30.60
CA LYS A 203 2.03 -25.69 31.18
C LYS A 203 2.52 -24.87 32.37
N GLU A 204 2.60 -23.55 32.24
CA GLU A 204 2.98 -22.65 33.34
C GLU A 204 2.03 -22.77 34.54
N ARG A 205 0.73 -22.90 34.30
CA ARG A 205 -0.27 -23.14 35.36
C ARG A 205 -0.08 -24.49 36.05
N ARG A 206 0.15 -25.57 35.29
CA ARG A 206 0.41 -26.90 35.84
C ARG A 206 1.71 -26.95 36.65
N GLU A 207 2.76 -26.25 36.21
CA GLU A 207 4.01 -26.13 36.97
C GLU A 207 3.84 -25.35 38.28
N LEU A 208 3.01 -24.30 38.29
CA LEU A 208 2.67 -23.57 39.51
C LEU A 208 1.83 -24.42 40.47
N GLU A 209 0.82 -25.12 39.97
CA GLU A 209 0.01 -26.05 40.77
C GLU A 209 0.87 -27.19 41.35
N ALA A 210 1.83 -27.73 40.58
CA ALA A 210 2.77 -28.74 41.07
C ALA A 210 3.73 -28.18 42.15
N LYS A 211 4.22 -26.94 41.99
CA LYS A 211 5.04 -26.27 43.01
C LYS A 211 4.26 -25.98 44.29
N GLU A 212 2.99 -25.60 44.19
CA GLU A 212 2.13 -25.41 45.36
C GLU A 212 1.79 -26.73 46.05
N ALA A 213 1.52 -27.80 45.29
CA ALA A 213 1.29 -29.13 45.84
C ALA A 213 2.52 -29.64 46.60
N ALA A 214 3.72 -29.50 46.02
CA ALA A 214 4.97 -29.88 46.69
C ALA A 214 5.22 -29.07 47.98
N LYS A 215 4.90 -27.77 48.00
CA LYS A 215 4.97 -26.95 49.22
C LYS A 215 3.98 -27.41 50.29
N ARG A 216 2.74 -27.76 49.90
CA ARG A 216 1.72 -28.28 50.82
C ARG A 216 2.14 -29.62 51.42
N GLU A 217 2.66 -30.52 50.60
CA GLU A 217 3.18 -31.82 51.04
C GLU A 217 4.36 -31.64 52.01
N GLN A 218 5.27 -30.70 51.74
CA GLN A 218 6.39 -30.39 52.62
C GLN A 218 5.96 -29.79 53.97
N ILE A 219 4.89 -28.98 53.99
CA ILE A 219 4.29 -28.46 55.22
C ILE A 219 3.61 -29.59 56.01
N GLN A 220 2.87 -30.47 55.34
CA GLN A 220 2.23 -31.63 55.97
C GLN A 220 3.28 -32.59 56.57
N ALA A 221 4.35 -32.90 55.85
CA ALA A 221 5.45 -33.73 56.35
C ALA A 221 6.12 -33.11 57.60
N ARG A 222 6.28 -31.78 57.64
CA ARG A 222 6.78 -31.07 58.85
C ARG A 222 5.82 -31.15 60.02
N GLN A 223 4.51 -31.01 59.78
CA GLN A 223 3.49 -31.15 60.82
C GLN A 223 3.43 -32.59 61.36
N GLU A 224 3.55 -33.59 60.51
CA GLU A 224 3.62 -35.00 60.91
C GLU A 224 4.91 -35.32 61.67
N ALA A 225 6.06 -34.80 61.25
CA ALA A 225 7.31 -34.94 61.99
C ALA A 225 7.24 -34.29 63.39
N HIS A 226 6.63 -33.10 63.48
CA HIS A 226 6.41 -32.44 64.77
C HIS A 226 5.42 -33.21 65.66
N LYS A 227 4.36 -33.80 65.10
CA LYS A 227 3.45 -34.69 65.85
C LYS A 227 4.19 -35.92 66.39
N LYS A 228 5.04 -36.56 65.58
CA LYS A 228 5.85 -37.71 66.01
C LYS A 228 6.82 -37.33 67.14
N GLN A 229 7.44 -36.15 67.08
CA GLN A 229 8.29 -35.65 68.17
C GLN A 229 7.52 -35.46 69.47
N LEU A 230 6.30 -34.90 69.42
CA LEU A 230 5.44 -34.75 70.59
C LEU A 230 4.99 -36.11 71.16
N GLU A 231 4.68 -37.08 70.30
CA GLU A 231 4.34 -38.44 70.72
C GLU A 231 5.52 -39.17 71.38
N GLU A 232 6.74 -39.03 70.85
CA GLU A 232 7.96 -39.57 71.47
C GLU A 232 8.28 -38.89 72.80
N GLU A 233 8.13 -37.57 72.90
CA GLU A 233 8.34 -36.84 74.16
C GLU A 233 7.30 -37.24 75.22
N ALA A 234 6.03 -37.39 74.83
CA ALA A 234 4.99 -37.90 75.72
C ALA A 234 5.27 -39.34 76.18
N ARG A 235 5.77 -40.21 75.29
CA ARG A 235 6.20 -41.58 75.65
C ARG A 235 7.36 -41.56 76.64
N ARG A 236 8.37 -40.69 76.45
CA ARG A 236 9.49 -40.55 77.39
C ARG A 236 9.03 -40.06 78.76
N ARG A 237 8.16 -39.04 78.81
CA ARG A 237 7.58 -38.55 80.07
C ARG A 237 6.77 -39.63 80.79
N ASN A 238 6.00 -40.44 80.07
CA ASN A 238 5.25 -41.56 80.66
C ASN A 238 6.18 -42.65 81.19
N GLN A 239 7.26 -42.99 80.49
CA GLN A 239 8.27 -43.95 80.97
C GLN A 239 8.98 -43.44 82.23
N GLU A 240 9.39 -42.17 82.28
CA GLU A 240 9.98 -41.55 83.47
C GLU A 240 9.00 -41.51 84.66
N GLN A 241 7.71 -41.31 84.39
CA GLN A 241 6.65 -41.33 85.41
C GLN A 241 6.44 -42.76 85.95
N GLU A 242 6.42 -43.76 85.08
CA GLU A 242 6.32 -45.18 85.46
C GLU A 242 7.53 -45.64 86.29
N GLU A 243 8.74 -45.23 85.92
CA GLU A 243 9.95 -45.52 86.70
C GLU A 243 9.94 -44.86 88.09
N LYS A 244 9.51 -43.59 88.18
CA LYS A 244 9.31 -42.91 89.48
C LYS A 244 8.26 -43.61 90.34
N ASN A 245 7.16 -44.06 89.73
CA ASN A 245 6.12 -44.80 90.44
C ASN A 245 6.63 -46.16 90.93
N ARG A 246 7.42 -46.89 90.13
CA ARG A 246 8.08 -48.14 90.56
C ARG A 246 9.05 -47.91 91.72
N MET A 247 9.83 -46.83 91.69
CA MET A 247 10.74 -46.46 92.79
C MET A 247 9.98 -46.09 94.07
N MET A 248 8.86 -45.37 93.95
CA MET A 248 7.97 -45.07 95.07
C MET A 248 7.32 -46.33 95.65
N GLU A 249 6.88 -47.26 94.79
CA GLU A 249 6.28 -48.52 95.20
C GLU A 249 7.30 -49.44 95.89
N GLN A 250 8.55 -49.48 95.40
CA GLN A 250 9.64 -50.20 96.06
C GLN A 250 9.94 -49.60 97.46
N ARG A 251 10.03 -48.27 97.59
CA ARG A 251 10.20 -47.61 98.88
C ARG A 251 9.03 -47.87 99.84
N ALA A 252 7.79 -47.89 99.34
CA ALA A 252 6.62 -48.20 100.15
C ALA A 252 6.63 -49.65 100.65
N ARG A 253 7.05 -50.60 99.81
CA ARG A 253 7.20 -52.02 100.20
C ARG A 253 8.33 -52.24 101.20
N GLU A 254 9.46 -51.54 101.04
CA GLU A 254 10.55 -51.56 102.02
C GLU A 254 10.13 -50.97 103.36
N TYR A 255 9.37 -49.87 103.35
CA TYR A 255 8.80 -49.27 104.57
C TYR A 255 7.81 -50.22 105.27
N GLN A 256 6.97 -50.92 104.51
CA GLN A 256 6.07 -51.96 105.07
C GLN A 256 6.85 -53.10 105.72
N ARG A 257 7.93 -53.60 105.08
CA ARG A 257 8.79 -54.64 105.67
C ARG A 257 9.46 -54.19 106.96
N GLN A 258 9.96 -52.95 107.02
CA GLN A 258 10.56 -52.39 108.23
C GLN A 258 9.53 -52.24 109.37
N MET A 259 8.29 -51.90 109.05
CA MET A 259 7.20 -51.83 110.02
C MET A 259 6.80 -53.21 110.55
N GLU A 260 6.71 -54.22 109.68
CA GLU A 260 6.44 -55.61 110.05
C GLU A 260 7.55 -56.16 110.97
N GLU A 261 8.82 -55.95 110.63
CA GLU A 261 9.97 -56.32 111.46
C GLU A 261 9.97 -55.61 112.83
N ALA A 262 9.62 -54.33 112.88
CA ALA A 262 9.47 -53.58 114.14
C ALA A 262 8.31 -54.08 115.00
N THR A 263 7.23 -54.57 114.39
CA THR A 263 6.10 -55.19 115.11
C THR A 263 6.41 -56.61 115.62
N GLU A 264 7.20 -57.40 114.89
CA GLU A 264 7.68 -58.71 115.35
C GLU A 264 8.69 -58.59 116.49
N GLN A 265 9.60 -57.61 116.43
CA GLN A 265 10.51 -57.31 117.55
C GLN A 265 9.73 -56.86 118.81
N ARG A 266 8.65 -56.10 118.65
CA ARG A 266 7.75 -55.76 119.77
C ARG A 266 7.00 -56.95 120.35
N ARG A 267 6.62 -57.95 119.54
CA ARG A 267 6.01 -59.21 120.04
C ARG A 267 7.00 -60.02 120.88
N ARG A 268 8.25 -60.18 120.42
CA ARG A 268 9.30 -60.89 121.17
C ARG A 268 9.70 -60.18 122.48
N MET A 269 9.66 -58.84 122.50
CA MET A 269 9.88 -58.03 123.71
C MET A 269 8.70 -58.04 124.69
N MET A 270 7.47 -58.34 124.23
CA MET A 270 6.29 -58.47 125.08
C MET A 270 6.22 -59.86 125.75
N GLU A 271 6.64 -60.92 125.06
CA GLU A 271 6.80 -62.27 125.64
C GLU A 271 7.90 -62.33 126.72
N GLN A 272 8.95 -61.50 126.61
CA GLN A 272 9.96 -61.35 127.66
C GLN A 272 9.49 -60.45 128.83
N LYS A 273 8.59 -59.48 128.59
CA LYS A 273 8.03 -58.59 129.62
C LYS A 273 6.85 -59.17 130.41
N GLU A 274 6.31 -60.31 130.02
CA GLU A 274 5.31 -61.06 130.80
C GLU A 274 5.94 -61.91 131.92
N ALA A 275 7.25 -62.19 131.86
CA ALA A 275 8.00 -62.89 132.92
C ALA A 275 8.51 -61.97 134.04
N GLU A 276 8.54 -60.64 133.84
CA GLU A 276 9.06 -59.65 134.83
C GLU A 276 7.95 -58.82 135.51
N ARG A 277 6.66 -59.12 135.25
CA ARG A 277 5.50 -58.38 135.79
C ARG A 277 4.97 -58.87 137.15
N MET A 278 5.65 -59.82 137.78
CA MET A 278 5.36 -60.32 139.13
C MET A 278 6.38 -59.83 140.16
N GLN A 279 6.72 -58.53 140.18
CA GLN A 279 7.48 -57.99 141.33
C GLN A 279 7.44 -56.50 141.67
N GLN A 280 6.68 -55.62 140.99
CA GLN A 280 6.56 -54.23 141.47
C GLN A 280 5.37 -53.47 140.86
N LEU A 281 4.20 -53.68 141.48
CA LEU A 281 3.10 -52.72 141.50
C LEU A 281 3.07 -52.14 142.93
N ALA A 282 3.03 -50.80 143.03
CA ALA A 282 3.25 -49.95 144.21
C ALA A 282 4.77 -49.73 144.46
N GLU A 283 5.36 -48.53 144.47
CA GLU A 283 4.97 -47.15 144.76
C GLU A 283 5.97 -46.28 143.94
N GLU A 284 5.60 -45.27 143.15
CA GLU A 284 5.54 -43.87 143.58
C GLU A 284 4.98 -43.03 142.41
N ARG A 285 3.66 -43.10 142.22
CA ARG A 285 2.97 -42.44 141.10
C ARG A 285 2.38 -41.08 141.43
N GLU A 286 2.81 -40.39 142.50
CA GLU A 286 2.03 -39.23 142.95
C GLU A 286 2.76 -38.01 143.54
N ARG A 287 4.03 -37.74 143.21
CA ARG A 287 4.69 -36.50 143.71
C ARG A 287 5.42 -35.57 142.73
N LYS A 288 5.31 -35.76 141.42
CA LYS A 288 5.88 -34.82 140.42
C LYS A 288 4.95 -34.49 139.24
N ARG A 289 3.68 -34.18 139.50
CA ARG A 289 2.72 -33.75 138.45
C ARG A 289 2.12 -32.35 138.61
N ARG A 290 2.38 -31.61 139.69
CA ARG A 290 1.67 -30.33 139.93
C ARG A 290 2.49 -29.04 139.86
N GLU A 291 3.79 -29.08 139.59
CA GLU A 291 4.60 -27.84 139.43
C GLU A 291 5.05 -27.54 137.99
N ASN A 292 4.86 -28.45 137.03
CA ASN A 292 5.27 -28.22 135.62
C ASN A 292 4.11 -27.89 134.66
N GLU A 293 2.84 -28.01 135.07
CA GLU A 293 1.69 -27.77 134.18
C GLU A 293 1.29 -26.28 134.05
N GLU A 294 1.68 -25.40 135.00
CA GLU A 294 1.37 -23.97 134.91
C GLU A 294 2.38 -23.19 134.05
N ARG A 295 3.66 -23.57 134.04
CA ARG A 295 4.68 -22.93 133.18
C ARG A 295 4.53 -23.26 131.69
N GLN A 296 3.92 -24.40 131.34
CA GLN A 296 3.65 -24.76 129.94
C GLN A 296 2.41 -24.05 129.37
N ARG A 297 1.39 -23.76 130.18
CA ARG A 297 0.15 -23.11 129.71
C ARG A 297 0.32 -21.61 129.43
N GLU A 298 1.25 -20.91 130.09
CA GLU A 298 1.57 -19.51 129.76
C GLU A 298 2.51 -19.37 128.55
N ALA A 299 3.42 -20.34 128.33
CA ALA A 299 4.29 -20.37 127.15
C ALA A 299 3.51 -20.71 125.86
N GLU A 300 2.56 -21.65 125.93
CA GLU A 300 1.70 -22.03 124.80
C GLU A 300 0.75 -20.89 124.36
N ARG A 301 0.21 -20.09 125.30
CA ARG A 301 -0.66 -18.95 124.95
C ARG A 301 0.10 -17.85 124.18
N LYS A 302 1.31 -17.50 124.63
CA LYS A 302 2.17 -16.51 123.95
C LYS A 302 2.68 -17.02 122.57
N LEU A 303 2.96 -18.31 122.43
CA LEU A 303 3.31 -18.93 121.14
C LEU A 303 2.11 -19.00 120.18
N SER A 304 0.90 -19.26 120.68
CA SER A 304 -0.31 -19.29 119.85
C SER A 304 -0.65 -17.91 119.28
N GLU A 305 -0.48 -16.85 120.07
CA GLU A 305 -0.72 -15.47 119.64
C GLU A 305 0.32 -15.02 118.60
N VAL A 306 1.60 -15.31 118.80
CA VAL A 306 2.67 -15.00 117.83
C VAL A 306 2.49 -15.79 116.53
N ASN A 307 2.10 -17.06 116.59
CA ASN A 307 1.82 -17.86 115.39
C ASN A 307 0.56 -17.39 114.66
N ARG A 308 -0.45 -16.92 115.39
CA ARG A 308 -1.67 -16.34 114.79
C ARG A 308 -1.39 -14.99 114.12
N GLN A 309 -0.50 -14.17 114.68
CA GLN A 309 -0.04 -12.93 114.06
C GLN A 309 0.78 -13.22 112.78
N ARG A 310 1.76 -14.14 112.84
CA ARG A 310 2.55 -14.54 111.65
C ARG A 310 1.69 -15.16 110.55
N ALA A 311 0.69 -15.96 110.90
CA ALA A 311 -0.24 -16.54 109.92
C ALA A 311 -1.12 -15.47 109.24
N LYS A 312 -1.51 -14.40 109.95
CA LYS A 312 -2.22 -13.26 109.36
C LYS A 312 -1.30 -12.46 108.43
N ASP A 313 -0.09 -12.15 108.88
CA ASP A 313 0.88 -11.39 108.08
C ASP A 313 1.28 -12.16 106.80
N ASP A 314 1.46 -13.48 106.88
CA ASP A 314 1.74 -14.34 105.72
C ASP A 314 0.53 -14.47 104.79
N ALA A 315 -0.69 -14.51 105.33
CA ALA A 315 -1.92 -14.50 104.52
C ALA A 315 -2.10 -13.16 103.78
N GLU A 316 -1.82 -12.03 104.43
CA GLU A 316 -1.87 -10.70 103.81
C GLU A 316 -0.79 -10.52 102.74
N ARG A 317 0.43 -11.03 102.98
CA ARG A 317 1.49 -11.04 101.96
C ARG A 317 1.08 -11.86 100.73
N ARG A 318 0.57 -13.08 100.94
CA ARG A 318 0.09 -13.96 99.87
C ARG A 318 -1.07 -13.33 99.09
N ALA A 319 -2.01 -12.71 99.79
CA ALA A 319 -3.11 -11.97 99.17
C ALA A 319 -2.60 -10.80 98.32
N SER A 320 -1.63 -10.02 98.82
CA SER A 320 -1.04 -8.91 98.04
C SER A 320 -0.26 -9.40 96.82
N THR A 321 0.44 -10.53 96.91
CA THR A 321 1.17 -11.12 95.77
C THR A 321 0.22 -11.67 94.71
N LEU A 322 -0.88 -12.32 95.12
CA LEU A 322 -1.90 -12.80 94.20
C LEU A 322 -2.61 -11.63 93.50
N LEU A 323 -2.89 -10.54 94.22
CA LEU A 323 -3.49 -9.34 93.64
C LEU A 323 -2.56 -8.67 92.62
N LYS A 324 -1.25 -8.61 92.90
CA LYS A 324 -0.25 -8.09 91.96
C LYS A 324 -0.11 -8.98 90.71
N LEU A 325 -0.20 -10.30 90.87
CA LEU A 325 -0.19 -11.26 89.75
C LEU A 325 -1.45 -11.11 88.90
N GLN A 326 -2.64 -11.04 89.50
CA GLN A 326 -3.90 -10.79 88.78
C GLN A 326 -3.87 -9.46 88.02
N GLN A 327 -3.40 -8.38 88.65
CA GLN A 327 -3.23 -7.09 87.96
C GLN A 327 -2.19 -7.16 86.82
N GLY A 328 -1.16 -8.00 86.96
CA GLY A 328 -0.18 -8.26 85.90
C GLY A 328 -0.77 -9.03 84.72
N GLU A 329 -1.57 -10.06 84.99
CA GLU A 329 -2.29 -10.86 83.99
C GLU A 329 -3.34 -10.03 83.25
N GLU A 330 -4.12 -9.20 83.94
CA GLU A 330 -5.09 -8.28 83.33
C GLU A 330 -4.41 -7.27 82.40
N ARG A 331 -3.25 -6.72 82.79
CA ARG A 331 -2.48 -5.81 81.92
C ARG A 331 -1.92 -6.52 80.69
N LEU A 332 -1.48 -7.77 80.82
CA LEU A 332 -1.04 -8.60 79.70
C LEU A 332 -2.20 -8.97 78.77
N ALA A 333 -3.36 -9.30 79.33
CA ALA A 333 -4.57 -9.59 78.56
C ALA A 333 -5.02 -8.36 77.76
N LYS A 334 -5.09 -7.18 78.40
CA LYS A 334 -5.41 -5.91 77.72
C LYS A 334 -4.42 -5.58 76.60
N ARG A 335 -3.11 -5.75 76.81
CA ARG A 335 -2.10 -5.53 75.76
C ARG A 335 -2.28 -6.47 74.57
N LYS A 336 -2.55 -7.76 74.82
CA LYS A 336 -2.80 -8.74 73.74
C LYS A 336 -4.08 -8.43 72.97
N GLU A 337 -5.11 -7.95 73.65
CA GLU A 337 -6.37 -7.54 73.02
C GLU A 337 -6.19 -6.28 72.16
N GLU A 338 -5.45 -5.27 72.67
CA GLU A 338 -5.07 -4.08 71.90
C GLU A 338 -4.21 -4.43 70.67
N GLU A 339 -3.25 -5.33 70.80
CA GLU A 339 -2.40 -5.80 69.70
C GLU A 339 -3.22 -6.55 68.64
N ARG A 340 -4.17 -7.39 69.08
CA ARG A 340 -5.09 -8.09 68.17
C ARG A 340 -5.99 -7.11 67.41
N LEU A 341 -6.53 -6.10 68.09
CA LEU A 341 -7.35 -5.06 67.45
C LEU A 341 -6.54 -4.26 66.42
N ARG A 342 -5.29 -3.90 66.72
CA ARG A 342 -4.40 -3.24 65.76
C ARG A 342 -4.15 -4.11 64.52
N LEU A 343 -3.88 -5.40 64.70
CA LEU A 343 -3.69 -6.33 63.59
C LEU A 343 -4.97 -6.51 62.76
N GLU A 344 -6.14 -6.55 63.40
CA GLU A 344 -7.44 -6.60 62.69
C GLU A 344 -7.71 -5.31 61.89
N GLU A 345 -7.35 -4.13 62.42
CA GLU A 345 -7.44 -2.85 61.70
C GLU A 345 -6.45 -2.78 60.53
N GLU A 346 -5.21 -3.23 60.72
CA GLU A 346 -4.19 -3.31 59.66
C GLU A 346 -4.64 -4.24 58.52
N HIS A 347 -5.22 -5.40 58.87
CA HIS A 347 -5.79 -6.33 57.88
C HIS A 347 -6.96 -5.71 57.11
N LYS A 348 -7.89 -5.03 57.79
CA LYS A 348 -8.98 -4.31 57.12
C LYS A 348 -8.46 -3.24 56.16
N LEU A 349 -7.46 -2.47 56.58
CA LEU A 349 -6.83 -1.45 55.73
C LEU A 349 -6.12 -2.07 54.52
N ALA A 350 -5.50 -3.24 54.67
CA ALA A 350 -4.88 -3.98 53.58
C ALA A 350 -5.91 -4.51 52.59
N GLU A 351 -7.02 -5.09 53.07
CA GLU A 351 -8.14 -5.55 52.24
C GLU A 351 -8.81 -4.41 51.47
N GLU A 352 -8.99 -3.24 52.09
CA GLU A 352 -9.52 -2.05 51.42
C GLU A 352 -8.59 -1.54 50.31
N LYS A 353 -7.27 -1.51 50.58
CA LYS A 353 -6.26 -1.16 49.56
C LYS A 353 -6.23 -2.16 48.41
N GLU A 354 -6.37 -3.46 48.70
CA GLU A 354 -6.44 -4.50 47.67
C GLU A 354 -7.73 -4.36 46.84
N LYS A 355 -8.88 -4.16 47.47
CA LYS A 355 -10.16 -3.89 46.78
C LYS A 355 -10.07 -2.66 45.89
N ALA A 356 -9.52 -1.55 46.38
CA ALA A 356 -9.34 -0.33 45.60
C ALA A 356 -8.40 -0.55 44.39
N ARG A 357 -7.35 -1.34 44.56
CA ARG A 357 -6.44 -1.72 43.46
C ARG A 357 -7.13 -2.58 42.40
N LEU A 358 -7.93 -3.56 42.82
CA LEU A 358 -8.71 -4.42 41.93
C LEU A 358 -9.78 -3.63 41.18
N GLU A 359 -10.46 -2.69 41.85
CA GLU A 359 -11.45 -1.81 41.22
C GLU A 359 -10.81 -0.87 40.19
N LEU A 360 -9.63 -0.33 40.49
CA LEU A 360 -8.87 0.50 39.54
C LEU A 360 -8.43 -0.32 38.31
N LEU A 361 -7.98 -1.56 38.52
CA LEU A 361 -7.68 -2.49 37.42
C LEU A 361 -8.91 -2.84 36.59
N ALA A 362 -10.07 -3.03 37.22
CA ALA A 362 -11.33 -3.27 36.52
C ALA A 362 -11.74 -2.07 35.66
N LYS A 363 -11.69 -0.84 36.22
CA LYS A 363 -11.93 0.41 35.49
C LYS A 363 -10.98 0.60 34.30
N GLN A 364 -9.70 0.24 34.46
CA GLN A 364 -8.74 0.28 33.36
C GLN A 364 -9.07 -0.73 32.25
N ARG A 365 -9.53 -1.94 32.61
CA ARG A 365 -9.97 -2.95 31.62
C ARG A 365 -11.23 -2.51 30.88
N GLU A 366 -12.21 -1.95 31.57
CA GLU A 366 -13.42 -1.41 30.93
C GLU A 366 -13.10 -0.26 29.97
N LEU A 367 -12.19 0.65 30.34
CA LEU A 367 -11.75 1.73 29.45
C LEU A 367 -11.00 1.18 28.23
N ALA A 368 -10.17 0.16 28.39
CA ALA A 368 -9.49 -0.50 27.28
C ALA A 368 -10.48 -1.22 26.35
N GLU A 369 -11.50 -1.87 26.91
CA GLU A 369 -12.55 -2.54 26.15
C GLU A 369 -13.44 -1.54 25.40
N LYS A 370 -13.85 -0.43 26.04
CA LYS A 370 -14.56 0.67 25.38
C LYS A 370 -13.77 1.24 24.20
N LYS A 371 -12.47 1.52 24.38
CA LYS A 371 -11.59 1.98 23.28
C LYS A 371 -11.49 0.96 22.15
N ARG A 372 -11.47 -0.34 22.47
CA ARG A 372 -11.45 -1.42 21.48
C ARG A 372 -12.76 -1.49 20.69
N ILE A 373 -13.90 -1.38 21.36
CA ILE A 373 -15.23 -1.37 20.73
C ILE A 373 -15.38 -0.13 19.83
N GLU A 374 -14.97 1.04 20.31
CA GLU A 374 -15.00 2.29 19.53
C GLU A 374 -14.08 2.21 18.30
N ALA A 375 -12.89 1.60 18.43
CA ALA A 375 -12.01 1.36 17.29
C ALA A 375 -12.64 0.43 16.25
N LEU A 376 -13.28 -0.66 16.68
CA LEU A 376 -14.00 -1.58 15.80
C LEU A 376 -15.21 -0.92 15.12
N GLN A 377 -15.93 -0.04 15.83
CA GLN A 377 -17.02 0.75 15.23
C GLN A 377 -16.50 1.71 14.17
N ARG A 378 -15.41 2.44 14.45
CA ARG A 378 -14.77 3.31 13.45
C ARG A 378 -14.25 2.56 12.24
N GLU A 379 -13.78 1.32 12.42
CA GLU A 379 -13.34 0.47 11.32
C GLU A 379 -14.53 0.03 10.45
N LYS A 380 -15.63 -0.41 11.07
CA LYS A 380 -16.88 -0.74 10.36
C LYS A 380 -17.44 0.46 9.60
N GLU A 381 -17.48 1.65 10.20
CA GLU A 381 -17.92 2.87 9.52
C GLU A 381 -17.03 3.23 8.32
N ARG A 382 -15.71 3.01 8.43
CA ARG A 382 -14.79 3.22 7.29
C ARG A 382 -15.04 2.20 6.19
N GLU A 383 -15.31 0.95 6.55
CA GLU A 383 -15.63 -0.10 5.60
C GLU A 383 -16.96 0.18 4.88
N GLU A 384 -18.00 0.59 5.61
CA GLU A 384 -19.28 1.00 5.04
C GLU A 384 -19.13 2.19 4.10
N ARG A 385 -18.42 3.26 4.50
CA ARG A 385 -18.14 4.40 3.61
C ARG A 385 -17.36 3.99 2.36
N ALA A 386 -16.42 3.05 2.48
CA ALA A 386 -15.69 2.55 1.33
C ALA A 386 -16.59 1.73 0.39
N ARG A 387 -17.52 0.94 0.93
CA ARG A 387 -18.52 0.19 0.16
C ARG A 387 -19.49 1.15 -0.54
N GLU A 388 -20.01 2.15 0.15
CA GLU A 388 -20.88 3.19 -0.42
C GLU A 388 -20.18 3.95 -1.55
N GLN A 389 -18.91 4.35 -1.37
CA GLN A 389 -18.14 4.99 -2.43
C GLN A 389 -17.90 4.08 -3.63
N ALA A 390 -17.66 2.77 -3.40
CA ALA A 390 -17.51 1.81 -4.47
C ALA A 390 -18.83 1.60 -5.23
N GLU A 391 -19.96 1.56 -4.53
CA GLU A 391 -21.30 1.47 -5.15
C GLU A 391 -21.66 2.74 -5.93
N ALA A 392 -21.36 3.92 -5.38
CA ALA A 392 -21.55 5.19 -6.08
C ALA A 392 -20.75 5.25 -7.39
N ARG A 393 -19.48 4.81 -7.38
CA ARG A 393 -18.67 4.70 -8.60
C ARG A 393 -19.25 3.72 -9.61
N ARG A 394 -19.73 2.55 -9.15
CA ARG A 394 -20.39 1.56 -10.03
C ARG A 394 -21.66 2.13 -10.67
N LEU A 395 -22.45 2.91 -9.94
CA LEU A 395 -23.65 3.56 -10.47
C LEU A 395 -23.28 4.67 -11.46
N GLU A 396 -22.25 5.46 -11.18
CA GLU A 396 -21.75 6.50 -12.09
C GLU A 396 -21.23 5.90 -13.40
N GLU A 397 -20.50 4.78 -13.35
CA GLU A 397 -20.05 4.04 -14.54
C GLU A 397 -21.23 3.49 -15.36
N LYS A 398 -22.24 2.92 -14.70
CA LYS A 398 -23.48 2.47 -15.37
C LYS A 398 -24.18 3.63 -16.09
N LEU A 399 -24.30 4.77 -15.43
CA LEU A 399 -24.93 5.97 -15.98
C LEU A 399 -24.14 6.48 -17.21
N LYS A 400 -22.81 6.54 -17.12
CA LYS A 400 -21.94 6.90 -18.27
C LYS A 400 -22.14 5.96 -19.45
N LEU A 401 -22.24 4.65 -19.22
CA LEU A 401 -22.50 3.67 -20.27
C LEU A 401 -23.89 3.85 -20.91
N GLU A 402 -24.91 4.20 -20.13
CA GLU A 402 -26.25 4.49 -20.65
C GLU A 402 -26.29 5.79 -21.47
N GLU A 403 -25.62 6.84 -21.00
CA GLU A 403 -25.45 8.09 -21.76
C GLU A 403 -24.70 7.85 -23.08
N GLU A 404 -23.65 7.03 -23.08
CA GLU A 404 -22.93 6.68 -24.30
C GLU A 404 -23.80 5.87 -25.27
N LYS A 405 -24.61 4.93 -24.78
CA LYS A 405 -25.59 4.20 -25.60
C LYS A 405 -26.59 5.15 -26.26
N LEU A 406 -27.09 6.16 -25.53
CA LEU A 406 -27.97 7.19 -26.09
C LEU A 406 -27.26 8.01 -27.17
N ARG A 407 -26.04 8.50 -26.91
CA ARG A 407 -25.24 9.23 -27.91
C ARG A 407 -24.97 8.41 -29.17
N VAL A 408 -24.72 7.10 -29.03
CA VAL A 408 -24.54 6.19 -30.17
C VAL A 408 -25.85 6.03 -30.94
N LYS A 409 -26.99 5.88 -30.27
CA LYS A 409 -28.31 5.85 -30.93
C LYS A 409 -28.58 7.13 -31.73
N ASP A 410 -28.33 8.30 -31.15
CA ASP A 410 -28.50 9.59 -31.84
C ASP A 410 -27.60 9.70 -33.09
N ARG A 411 -26.35 9.23 -33.00
CA ARG A 411 -25.42 9.18 -34.14
C ARG A 411 -25.92 8.25 -35.25
N ILE A 412 -26.46 7.08 -34.89
CA ILE A 412 -27.03 6.13 -35.84
C ILE A 412 -28.27 6.73 -36.52
N GLU A 413 -29.17 7.36 -35.76
CA GLU A 413 -30.35 8.00 -36.31
C GLU A 413 -29.99 9.16 -37.24
N ASN A 414 -29.01 9.99 -36.87
CA ASN A 414 -28.53 11.06 -37.74
C ASN A 414 -27.88 10.51 -39.02
N ALA A 415 -27.08 9.45 -38.92
CA ALA A 415 -26.52 8.77 -40.08
C ALA A 415 -27.61 8.20 -41.00
N LYS A 416 -28.68 7.61 -40.44
CA LYS A 416 -29.85 7.15 -41.20
C LYS A 416 -30.54 8.31 -41.92
N ARG A 417 -30.80 9.43 -41.25
CA ARG A 417 -31.42 10.62 -41.87
C ARG A 417 -30.57 11.18 -43.01
N LEU A 418 -29.25 11.29 -42.81
CA LEU A 418 -28.33 11.73 -43.86
C LEU A 418 -28.33 10.76 -45.05
N TRP A 419 -28.33 9.47 -44.79
CA TRP A 419 -28.42 8.46 -45.83
C TRP A 419 -29.73 8.56 -46.62
N GLU A 420 -30.88 8.64 -45.94
CA GLU A 420 -32.19 8.84 -46.57
C GLU A 420 -32.22 10.12 -47.43
N GLN A 421 -31.64 11.22 -46.93
CA GLN A 421 -31.52 12.47 -47.68
C GLN A 421 -30.65 12.31 -48.93
N THR A 422 -29.53 11.58 -48.84
CA THR A 422 -28.69 11.30 -50.01
C THR A 422 -29.42 10.42 -51.03
N GLU A 423 -30.13 9.40 -50.59
CA GLU A 423 -30.92 8.52 -51.46
C GLU A 423 -32.06 9.28 -52.14
N TYR A 424 -32.77 10.14 -51.41
CA TYR A 424 -33.77 11.03 -52.00
C TYR A 424 -33.15 11.96 -53.06
N SER A 425 -32.00 12.56 -52.79
CA SER A 425 -31.30 13.42 -53.75
C SER A 425 -30.91 12.68 -55.04
N LYS A 426 -30.49 11.41 -54.91
CA LYS A 426 -30.17 10.55 -56.05
C LYS A 426 -31.42 10.24 -56.87
N ARG A 427 -32.54 9.91 -56.21
CA ARG A 427 -33.83 9.67 -56.90
C ARG A 427 -34.26 10.91 -57.68
N VAL A 428 -34.22 12.10 -57.06
CA VAL A 428 -34.55 13.36 -57.74
C VAL A 428 -33.61 13.62 -58.92
N ALA A 429 -32.31 13.34 -58.78
CA ALA A 429 -31.35 13.50 -59.88
C ALA A 429 -31.62 12.53 -61.04
N LEU A 430 -31.98 11.28 -60.75
CA LEU A 430 -32.37 10.28 -61.75
C LEU A 430 -33.64 10.71 -62.48
N THR A 431 -34.70 11.12 -61.76
CA THR A 431 -35.94 11.60 -62.40
C THR A 431 -35.69 12.83 -63.28
N LYS A 432 -34.82 13.76 -62.86
CA LYS A 432 -34.41 14.90 -63.71
C LYS A 432 -33.66 14.46 -64.96
N LEU A 433 -32.87 13.40 -64.88
CA LEU A 433 -32.13 12.85 -66.01
C LEU A 433 -33.06 12.13 -66.98
N GLU A 434 -34.00 11.33 -66.47
CA GLU A 434 -35.07 10.69 -67.25
C GLU A 434 -35.88 11.74 -68.02
N ALA A 435 -36.36 12.79 -67.34
CA ALA A 435 -37.08 13.89 -68.00
C ALA A 435 -36.25 14.60 -69.08
N ARG A 436 -34.93 14.75 -68.88
CA ARG A 436 -34.04 15.31 -69.91
C ARG A 436 -33.87 14.36 -71.11
N MET A 437 -33.79 13.06 -70.87
CA MET A 437 -33.72 12.06 -71.93
C MET A 437 -35.02 12.01 -72.73
N ASP A 438 -36.18 12.03 -72.06
CA ASP A 438 -37.49 12.07 -72.71
C ASP A 438 -37.65 13.33 -73.56
N ASN A 439 -37.30 14.51 -73.02
CA ASN A 439 -37.28 15.75 -73.79
C ASN A 439 -36.33 15.69 -75.00
N ALA A 440 -35.16 15.06 -74.85
CA ALA A 440 -34.21 14.90 -75.95
C ALA A 440 -34.75 13.95 -77.03
N LEU A 441 -35.44 12.87 -76.64
CA LEU A 441 -36.11 11.95 -77.56
C LEU A 441 -37.29 12.60 -78.25
N GLU A 442 -38.10 13.39 -77.54
CA GLU A 442 -39.20 14.15 -78.11
C GLU A 442 -38.70 15.19 -79.12
N HIS A 443 -37.63 15.92 -78.79
CA HIS A 443 -36.99 16.84 -79.72
C HIS A 443 -36.40 16.12 -80.95
N GLN A 444 -35.88 14.89 -80.80
CA GLN A 444 -35.50 14.06 -81.95
C GLN A 444 -36.72 13.64 -82.78
N ARG A 445 -37.83 13.24 -82.16
CA ARG A 445 -39.10 12.92 -82.86
C ARG A 445 -39.66 14.13 -83.61
N GLN A 446 -39.64 15.32 -83.00
CA GLN A 446 -40.04 16.56 -83.64
C GLN A 446 -39.14 16.88 -84.84
N LYS A 447 -37.81 16.71 -84.72
CA LYS A 447 -36.88 16.88 -85.85
C LYS A 447 -37.12 15.88 -86.99
N LEU A 448 -37.46 14.64 -86.67
CA LEU A 448 -37.84 13.65 -87.69
C LEU A 448 -39.16 14.02 -88.34
N GLY A 449 -40.19 14.38 -87.57
CA GLY A 449 -41.47 14.85 -88.10
C GLY A 449 -41.34 16.11 -88.97
N GLN A 450 -40.45 17.04 -88.61
CA GLN A 450 -40.12 18.21 -89.44
C GLN A 450 -39.41 17.82 -90.75
N LYS A 451 -38.52 16.82 -90.71
CA LYS A 451 -37.88 16.29 -91.92
C LYS A 451 -38.88 15.59 -92.83
N ASP A 452 -39.80 14.80 -92.28
CA ASP A 452 -40.85 14.12 -93.03
C ASP A 452 -41.85 15.13 -93.63
N LEU A 453 -42.19 16.19 -92.88
CA LEU A 453 -42.99 17.30 -93.39
C LEU A 453 -42.28 18.07 -94.52
N MET A 454 -40.97 18.33 -94.38
CA MET A 454 -40.17 18.92 -95.47
C MET A 454 -40.12 18.03 -96.70
N LEU A 455 -39.97 16.71 -96.54
CA LEU A 455 -40.01 15.76 -97.65
C LEU A 455 -41.38 15.80 -98.34
N HIS A 456 -42.48 15.80 -97.58
CA HIS A 456 -43.81 15.93 -98.15
C HIS A 456 -44.07 17.29 -98.82
N LEU A 457 -43.53 18.38 -98.29
CA LEU A 457 -43.61 19.70 -98.93
C LEU A 457 -42.74 19.79 -100.18
N ASN A 458 -41.58 19.15 -100.21
CA ASN A 458 -40.74 19.06 -101.41
C ASN A 458 -41.37 18.19 -102.50
N ILE A 459 -42.01 17.08 -102.16
CA ILE A 459 -42.77 16.27 -103.12
C ILE A 459 -43.96 17.07 -103.68
N LYS A 460 -44.68 17.82 -102.82
CA LYS A 460 -45.74 18.74 -103.28
C LYS A 460 -45.23 19.94 -104.08
N ALA A 461 -44.00 20.37 -103.84
CA ALA A 461 -43.35 21.43 -104.61
C ALA A 461 -42.86 20.91 -105.96
N GLU A 462 -42.40 19.66 -106.06
CA GLU A 462 -42.08 19.00 -107.34
C GLU A 462 -43.35 18.74 -108.17
N ASP A 463 -44.50 18.47 -107.54
CA ASP A 463 -45.80 18.35 -108.22
C ASP A 463 -46.43 19.70 -108.64
N LEU A 464 -45.94 20.83 -108.11
CA LEU A 464 -46.49 22.19 -108.38
C LEU A 464 -45.49 23.17 -109.00
N ALA A 465 -44.23 22.79 -109.23
CA ALA A 465 -43.20 23.65 -109.80
C ALA A 465 -42.74 23.17 -111.18
N GLY A 466 -43.67 23.09 -112.12
CA GLY A 466 -43.40 23.56 -113.47
C GLY A 466 -43.86 25.01 -113.56
N ILE A 467 -43.04 25.98 -113.11
CA ILE A 467 -42.99 27.39 -113.54
C ILE A 467 -41.90 28.16 -112.74
N SER A 468 -40.90 28.60 -113.50
CA SER A 468 -39.99 29.75 -113.41
C SER A 468 -39.22 30.13 -112.13
N ASP A 469 -37.92 30.32 -112.37
CA ASP A 469 -36.94 31.18 -111.68
C ASP A 469 -37.50 32.43 -110.99
N SER A 470 -36.97 32.75 -109.81
CA SER A 470 -36.42 34.09 -109.50
C SER A 470 -35.76 34.14 -108.11
N GLN A 471 -34.92 35.16 -107.96
CA GLN A 471 -33.89 35.38 -106.96
C GLN A 471 -34.39 35.88 -105.59
N THR A 472 -33.42 36.01 -104.66
CA THR A 472 -33.37 36.93 -103.48
C THR A 472 -34.27 36.59 -102.27
N ALA A 473 -33.91 36.81 -100.99
CA ALA A 473 -32.78 37.42 -100.29
C ALA A 473 -32.79 37.04 -98.77
N ARG A 474 -31.62 37.23 -98.12
CA ARG A 474 -31.32 37.64 -96.73
C ARG A 474 -32.40 37.63 -95.63
N ASN A 475 -32.07 37.07 -94.46
CA ASN A 475 -31.97 37.72 -93.11
C ASN A 475 -31.69 36.66 -92.02
N ARG A 476 -30.59 36.73 -91.25
CA ARG A 476 -30.38 37.40 -89.94
C ARG A 476 -31.24 36.89 -88.77
N SER A 477 -30.58 36.23 -87.80
CA SER A 477 -30.84 36.33 -86.33
C SER A 477 -29.75 35.53 -85.58
N ASN A 478 -28.75 36.18 -84.96
CA ASN A 478 -28.68 36.47 -83.52
C ASN A 478 -29.21 35.34 -82.62
N SER A 479 -28.31 34.62 -81.95
CA SER A 479 -28.61 34.01 -80.64
C SER A 479 -27.49 34.37 -79.67
N MET A 480 -27.84 35.26 -78.74
CA MET A 480 -27.01 35.73 -77.63
C MET A 480 -26.43 34.59 -76.79
N GLU A 481 -25.16 34.79 -76.42
CA GLU A 481 -24.54 34.22 -75.23
C GLU A 481 -25.38 34.54 -73.98
N TYR A 482 -25.61 33.54 -73.14
CA TYR A 482 -25.90 33.74 -71.72
C TYR A 482 -24.96 32.84 -70.91
N GLU A 483 -23.90 33.44 -70.38
CA GLU A 483 -23.13 32.87 -69.26
C GLU A 483 -23.96 33.02 -67.98
N GLU A 484 -24.48 31.93 -67.41
CA GLU A 484 -24.93 31.91 -66.02
C GLU A 484 -23.80 31.45 -65.10
N LYS A 485 -23.16 32.41 -64.44
CA LYS A 485 -22.37 32.22 -63.21
C LYS A 485 -23.28 32.41 -62.00
N PRO A 486 -23.29 31.54 -60.99
CA PRO A 486 -23.80 31.92 -59.68
C PRO A 486 -22.66 32.51 -58.82
N LYS A 487 -22.75 33.82 -58.56
CA LYS A 487 -22.00 34.51 -57.51
C LYS A 487 -22.66 34.25 -56.14
N ARG A 488 -21.80 34.09 -55.13
CA ARG A 488 -22.02 34.06 -53.68
C ARG A 488 -23.22 34.87 -53.15
N ALA A 489 -23.88 34.30 -52.14
CA ALA A 489 -24.51 35.06 -51.06
C ALA A 489 -23.74 34.83 -49.73
N ARG A 490 -23.70 35.87 -48.91
CA ARG A 490 -22.91 36.04 -47.68
C ARG A 490 -23.86 36.51 -46.57
N SER A 491 -23.44 36.31 -45.31
CA SER A 491 -23.95 36.90 -44.04
C SER A 491 -25.30 36.36 -43.54
N TYR A 492 -25.58 36.14 -42.24
CA TYR A 492 -25.12 36.70 -40.94
C TYR A 492 -25.12 35.55 -39.89
N GLY A 493 -24.49 35.53 -38.71
CA GLY A 493 -23.98 36.56 -37.81
C GLY A 493 -24.61 36.36 -36.41
N THR A 494 -23.90 35.73 -35.48
CA THR A 494 -24.04 35.85 -34.01
C THR A 494 -22.65 35.56 -33.40
N ALA A 495 -21.83 36.56 -33.03
CA ALA A 495 -21.81 37.29 -31.74
C ALA A 495 -21.85 36.36 -30.51
N ARG A 496 -21.03 36.46 -29.45
CA ARG A 496 -19.92 37.34 -29.01
C ARG A 496 -19.40 36.73 -27.68
N LYS A 497 -18.18 37.09 -27.26
CA LYS A 497 -17.61 37.22 -25.88
C LYS A 497 -16.24 36.53 -25.77
N THR A 498 -15.12 37.23 -25.92
CA THR A 498 -14.38 38.02 -24.89
C THR A 498 -14.11 37.27 -23.59
N THR A 499 -12.89 36.76 -23.41
CA THR A 499 -12.18 36.80 -22.11
C THR A 499 -10.66 36.76 -22.31
N LYS A 500 -10.03 37.88 -21.94
CA LYS A 500 -8.76 38.07 -21.23
C LYS A 500 -7.51 37.26 -21.65
N LYS A 501 -6.53 38.02 -22.12
CA LYS A 501 -5.10 37.80 -21.90
C LYS A 501 -4.83 37.54 -20.40
N THR A 502 -4.09 36.47 -20.12
CA THR A 502 -3.16 36.39 -18.98
C THR A 502 -1.83 35.90 -19.52
N THR A 503 -0.93 36.86 -19.68
CA THR A 503 0.51 36.64 -19.61
C THR A 503 0.83 36.01 -18.26
N VAL A 504 1.27 34.76 -18.25
CA VAL A 504 2.03 34.19 -17.14
C VAL A 504 3.47 34.14 -17.62
N SER A 505 4.27 35.07 -17.11
CA SER A 505 5.71 34.92 -17.11
C SER A 505 6.04 33.80 -16.13
N ASN A 506 6.82 32.83 -16.57
CA ASN A 506 7.61 31.97 -15.70
C ASN A 506 9.05 32.06 -16.19
N SER A 507 9.66 33.19 -15.87
CA SER A 507 11.05 33.25 -15.48
C SER A 507 11.12 32.69 -14.06
N ASP A 508 11.62 31.47 -13.92
CA ASP A 508 12.46 31.10 -12.79
C ASP A 508 13.53 30.17 -13.36
N ASP A 509 14.57 30.85 -13.84
CA ASP A 509 15.88 30.29 -14.12
C ASP A 509 16.46 29.74 -12.80
N HIS A 510 16.28 28.45 -12.54
CA HIS A 510 17.30 27.70 -11.83
C HIS A 510 18.31 27.20 -12.86
N ALA A 511 19.12 28.14 -13.36
CA ALA A 511 20.43 27.83 -13.88
C ALA A 511 21.24 27.26 -12.71
N LEU A 512 21.28 25.93 -12.62
CA LEU A 512 22.36 25.25 -11.90
C LEU A 512 23.65 25.65 -12.60
N THR A 513 24.40 26.53 -11.95
CA THR A 513 25.73 26.98 -12.34
C THR A 513 26.62 25.77 -12.59
N ASN A 514 27.20 25.72 -13.79
CA ASN A 514 28.08 24.67 -14.30
C ASN A 514 29.46 24.62 -13.59
N GLU A 515 29.56 24.99 -12.31
CA GLU A 515 30.82 24.91 -11.56
C GLU A 515 30.98 23.59 -10.79
N GLU A 516 29.92 22.78 -10.62
CA GLU A 516 30.02 21.47 -9.96
C GLU A 516 30.29 20.30 -10.93
N ALA A 517 30.19 20.52 -12.24
CA ALA A 517 30.47 19.50 -13.26
C ALA A 517 31.96 19.45 -13.69
N GLU A 518 32.71 20.55 -13.53
CA GLU A 518 34.14 20.58 -13.87
C GLU A 518 35.04 19.97 -12.78
N ALA A 519 34.59 19.92 -11.52
CA ALA A 519 35.31 19.22 -10.45
C ALA A 519 35.34 17.68 -10.63
N VAL A 520 34.36 17.12 -11.35
CA VAL A 520 34.25 15.66 -11.59
C VAL A 520 35.04 15.22 -12.82
N MET A 521 35.23 16.10 -13.82
CA MET A 521 35.99 15.76 -15.04
C MET A 521 37.50 16.00 -14.89
N ALA A 522 37.94 16.86 -13.96
CA ALA A 522 39.36 17.09 -13.67
C ALA A 522 40.02 15.97 -12.83
N THR A 523 39.25 15.06 -12.23
CA THR A 523 39.77 13.94 -11.43
C THR A 523 39.86 12.61 -12.18
N LEU A 524 39.40 12.56 -13.44
CA LEU A 524 39.38 11.35 -14.27
C LEU A 524 40.56 11.20 -15.25
N HIS A 525 41.53 12.12 -15.24
CA HIS A 525 42.73 12.07 -16.08
C HIS A 525 44.05 11.83 -15.30
N LYS A 526 43.98 11.15 -14.14
CA LYS A 526 45.18 10.73 -13.38
C LYS A 526 45.15 9.28 -12.86
N SER A 527 44.58 8.34 -13.61
CA SER A 527 44.77 6.91 -13.28
C SER A 527 45.14 6.02 -14.48
N LEU A 528 45.79 6.59 -15.49
CA LEU A 528 46.54 5.86 -16.50
C LEU A 528 48.00 5.77 -16.04
N HIS A 529 48.26 4.87 -15.09
CA HIS A 529 49.52 4.17 -14.82
C HIS A 529 49.45 3.60 -13.40
N ASP A 530 48.95 2.36 -13.28
CA ASP A 530 49.22 1.48 -12.15
C ASP A 530 48.83 0.04 -12.57
N THR A 531 49.60 -0.50 -13.52
CA THR A 531 49.56 -1.92 -13.88
C THR A 531 50.33 -2.71 -12.83
N THR A 532 49.73 -2.93 -11.66
CA THR A 532 50.07 -4.01 -10.69
C THR A 532 49.23 -3.85 -9.43
N LYS A 533 47.93 -4.16 -9.48
CA LYS A 533 47.15 -4.36 -8.24
C LYS A 533 46.28 -5.61 -8.39
N LEU A 534 46.80 -6.68 -7.78
CA LEU A 534 46.12 -7.81 -7.16
C LEU A 534 44.59 -7.74 -7.22
N ASP A 535 43.97 -8.80 -7.73
CA ASP A 535 42.57 -9.14 -7.50
C ASP A 535 42.27 -9.03 -6.00
N ARG A 536 41.77 -7.86 -5.58
CA ARG A 536 41.17 -7.73 -4.26
C ARG A 536 39.88 -8.55 -4.31
N PRO A 537 39.72 -9.56 -3.45
CA PRO A 537 38.48 -10.32 -3.39
C PRO A 537 37.33 -9.35 -3.15
N ARG A 538 36.22 -9.54 -3.86
CA ARG A 538 34.98 -8.79 -3.61
C ARG A 538 34.70 -8.82 -2.09
N PRO A 539 34.35 -7.69 -1.46
CA PRO A 539 33.97 -7.70 -0.07
C PRO A 539 32.82 -8.70 0.10
N VAL A 540 33.02 -9.70 0.96
CA VAL A 540 31.98 -10.67 1.31
C VAL A 540 30.95 -9.88 2.12
N ILE A 541 29.85 -9.50 1.48
CA ILE A 541 28.72 -8.87 2.16
C ILE A 541 28.19 -9.90 3.17
N THR A 542 28.32 -9.57 4.45
CA THR A 542 27.85 -10.45 5.52
C THR A 542 26.38 -10.20 5.80
N GLN A 543 25.73 -11.17 6.44
CA GLN A 543 24.36 -11.01 6.90
C GLN A 543 24.24 -9.83 7.89
N ASP A 544 25.30 -9.55 8.66
CA ASP A 544 25.34 -8.45 9.62
C ASP A 544 25.34 -7.08 8.92
N ASP A 545 26.03 -6.94 7.79
CA ASP A 545 26.02 -5.70 6.98
C ASP A 545 24.61 -5.38 6.46
N ILE A 546 23.88 -6.41 6.02
CA ILE A 546 22.49 -6.30 5.55
C ILE A 546 21.58 -5.89 6.71
N VAL A 547 21.80 -6.45 7.91
CA VAL A 547 21.00 -6.14 9.10
C VAL A 547 21.29 -4.71 9.58
N GLN A 548 22.56 -4.28 9.63
CA GLN A 548 22.94 -2.93 10.03
C GLN A 548 22.37 -1.88 9.07
N LEU A 549 22.46 -2.12 7.76
CA LEU A 549 21.89 -1.20 6.77
C LEU A 549 20.37 -1.08 6.91
N ARG A 550 19.67 -2.21 7.10
CA ARG A 550 18.21 -2.21 7.38
C ARG A 550 17.87 -1.49 8.67
N GLN A 551 18.64 -1.67 9.73
CA GLN A 551 18.42 -0.96 10.99
C GLN A 551 18.59 0.55 10.82
N LYS A 552 19.61 0.99 10.07
CA LYS A 552 19.83 2.41 9.74
C LYS A 552 18.68 2.99 8.91
N HIS A 553 18.25 2.30 7.85
CA HIS A 553 17.10 2.71 7.03
C HIS A 553 15.81 2.81 7.84
N ASN A 554 15.53 1.81 8.68
CA ASN A 554 14.36 1.80 9.55
C ASN A 554 14.40 2.96 10.56
N ALA A 555 15.56 3.25 11.14
CA ALA A 555 15.73 4.37 12.06
C ALA A 555 15.47 5.72 11.38
N GLU A 556 15.99 5.91 10.17
CA GLU A 556 15.80 7.13 9.38
C GLU A 556 14.32 7.32 8.96
N ILE A 557 13.65 6.24 8.53
CA ILE A 557 12.21 6.24 8.23
C ILE A 557 11.39 6.61 9.47
N LEU A 558 11.71 6.02 10.63
CA LEU A 558 11.01 6.30 11.89
C LEU A 558 11.22 7.74 12.35
N GLN A 559 12.43 8.28 12.22
CA GLN A 559 12.71 9.69 12.50
C GLN A 559 11.87 10.60 11.61
N ARG A 560 11.79 10.31 10.31
CA ARG A 560 11.01 11.12 9.37
C ARG A 560 9.50 11.04 9.64
N ILE A 561 8.99 9.85 10.01
CA ILE A 561 7.60 9.68 10.42
C ILE A 561 7.29 10.49 11.69
N ASN A 562 8.15 10.45 12.71
CA ASN A 562 7.96 11.20 13.94
C ASN A 562 7.98 12.71 13.69
N TYR A 563 8.89 13.19 12.82
CA TYR A 563 8.93 14.58 12.39
C TYR A 563 7.63 15.02 11.70
N GLU A 564 7.11 14.22 10.77
CA GLU A 564 5.85 14.54 10.08
C GLU A 564 4.63 14.47 11.00
N GLN A 565 4.63 13.56 11.98
CA GLN A 565 3.58 13.50 13.01
C GLN A 565 3.57 14.78 13.86
N ALA A 566 4.73 15.25 14.31
CA ALA A 566 4.84 16.52 15.03
C ALA A 566 4.34 17.70 14.18
N LYS A 567 4.74 17.76 12.90
CA LYS A 567 4.26 18.79 11.95
C LYS A 567 2.76 18.71 11.69
N GLU A 568 2.18 17.51 11.66
CA GLU A 568 0.74 17.31 11.49
C GLU A 568 -0.04 17.75 12.75
N GLU A 569 0.52 17.56 13.93
CA GLU A 569 -0.04 18.09 15.19
C GLU A 569 0.01 19.62 15.23
N GLU A 570 1.12 20.24 14.81
CA GLU A 570 1.24 21.70 14.64
C GLU A 570 0.16 22.24 13.69
N ARG A 571 0.00 21.62 12.50
CA ARG A 571 -1.01 21.98 11.51
C ARG A 571 -2.43 21.87 12.06
N ARG A 572 -2.73 20.85 12.86
CA ARG A 572 -4.04 20.69 13.52
C ARG A 572 -4.27 21.75 14.59
N ALA A 573 -3.25 22.08 15.38
CA ALA A 573 -3.33 23.14 16.38
C ALA A 573 -3.55 24.51 15.73
N GLU A 574 -2.87 24.80 14.61
CA GLU A 574 -3.09 26.03 13.84
C GLU A 574 -4.50 26.11 13.23
N LEU A 575 -5.00 25.02 12.61
CA LEU A 575 -6.38 24.98 12.11
C LEU A 575 -7.45 25.10 13.21
N ALA A 576 -7.13 24.71 14.44
CA ALA A 576 -8.03 24.83 15.59
C ALA A 576 -8.02 26.24 16.19
N ARG A 577 -6.92 26.99 16.06
CA ARG A 577 -6.78 28.38 16.53
C ARG A 577 -7.45 29.40 15.60
N VAL A 578 -7.63 29.07 14.33
CA VAL A 578 -8.17 29.99 13.32
C VAL A 578 -9.69 29.93 13.28
N ASN A 579 -10.34 31.03 13.66
CA ASN A 579 -11.80 31.18 13.68
C ASN A 579 -12.37 31.70 12.35
N ASP A 580 -11.58 32.39 11.52
CA ASP A 580 -12.04 32.87 10.21
C ASP A 580 -12.17 31.72 9.20
N PRO A 581 -13.35 31.46 8.62
CA PRO A 581 -13.55 30.40 7.63
C PRO A 581 -12.72 30.59 6.36
N THR A 582 -12.38 31.81 5.97
CA THR A 582 -11.62 32.09 4.74
C THR A 582 -10.15 31.75 4.92
N GLU A 583 -9.56 32.22 6.02
CA GLU A 583 -8.21 31.86 6.44
C GLU A 583 -8.06 30.36 6.72
N ARG A 584 -9.06 29.74 7.35
CA ARG A 584 -9.08 28.29 7.60
C ARG A 584 -9.05 27.48 6.30
N ARG A 585 -9.76 27.91 5.25
CA ARG A 585 -9.72 27.28 3.90
C ARG A 585 -8.36 27.45 3.24
N ARG A 586 -7.74 28.63 3.36
CA ARG A 586 -6.39 28.89 2.83
C ARG A 586 -5.37 27.96 3.49
N LEU A 587 -5.36 27.90 4.82
CA LEU A 587 -4.44 27.03 5.58
C LEU A 587 -4.69 25.55 5.30
N THR A 588 -5.94 25.11 5.20
CA THR A 588 -6.26 23.73 4.82
C THR A 588 -5.65 23.38 3.47
N THR A 589 -5.75 24.27 2.48
CA THR A 589 -5.18 24.06 1.14
C THR A 589 -3.64 24.01 1.19
N LEU A 590 -3.03 24.88 1.99
CA LEU A 590 -1.58 24.92 2.20
C LEU A 590 -1.08 23.62 2.84
N PHE A 591 -1.72 23.20 3.93
CA PHE A 591 -1.40 21.96 4.65
C PHE A 591 -1.64 20.71 3.81
N THR A 592 -2.65 20.69 2.92
CA THR A 592 -2.80 19.58 1.98
C THR A 592 -1.65 19.48 0.99
N ARG A 593 -1.08 20.60 0.53
CA ARG A 593 0.11 20.59 -0.34
C ARG A 593 1.35 20.12 0.42
N GLU A 594 1.54 20.60 1.64
CA GLU A 594 2.65 20.16 2.49
C GLU A 594 2.56 18.67 2.83
N ARG A 595 1.35 18.11 3.04
CA ARG A 595 1.17 16.66 3.22
C ARG A 595 1.58 15.88 1.97
N LEU A 596 1.21 16.37 0.78
CA LEU A 596 1.59 15.72 -0.48
C LEU A 596 3.11 15.75 -0.68
N ALA A 597 3.76 16.90 -0.44
CA ALA A 597 5.21 17.03 -0.50
C ALA A 597 5.90 16.07 0.48
N ALA A 598 5.43 16.00 1.72
CA ALA A 598 5.96 15.07 2.73
C ALA A 598 5.79 13.60 2.33
N THR A 599 4.67 13.23 1.68
CA THR A 599 4.49 11.86 1.17
C THR A 599 5.43 11.54 0.02
N ASP A 600 5.71 12.50 -0.86
CA ASP A 600 6.64 12.33 -1.98
C ASP A 600 8.07 12.17 -1.46
N GLU A 601 8.50 13.02 -0.52
CA GLU A 601 9.81 12.90 0.14
C GLU A 601 10.00 11.53 0.85
N MET A 602 8.94 11.03 1.51
CA MET A 602 8.95 9.70 2.12
C MET A 602 9.06 8.56 1.10
N ASN A 603 8.44 8.72 -0.07
CA ASN A 603 8.54 7.73 -1.15
C ASN A 603 9.94 7.75 -1.78
N GLU A 604 10.51 8.93 -2.03
CA GLU A 604 11.89 9.06 -2.50
C GLU A 604 12.90 8.46 -1.53
N LEU A 605 12.70 8.66 -0.23
CA LEU A 605 13.56 8.08 0.81
C LEU A 605 13.52 6.55 0.74
N LYS A 606 12.33 5.96 0.63
CA LYS A 606 12.17 4.50 0.47
C LYS A 606 12.82 3.99 -0.81
N GLU A 607 12.65 4.69 -1.93
CA GLU A 607 13.30 4.31 -3.19
C GLU A 607 14.83 4.37 -3.09
N ARG A 608 15.37 5.39 -2.39
CA ARG A 608 16.81 5.48 -2.10
C ARG A 608 17.28 4.30 -1.26
N HIS A 609 16.57 3.97 -0.17
CA HIS A 609 16.88 2.82 0.69
C HIS A 609 16.81 1.50 -0.09
N ASP A 610 15.78 1.28 -0.89
CA ASP A 610 15.62 0.08 -1.73
C ASP A 610 16.73 -0.04 -2.77
N LYS A 611 17.19 1.08 -3.32
CA LYS A 611 18.30 1.12 -4.27
C LYS A 611 19.64 0.82 -3.59
N GLU A 612 19.84 1.32 -2.37
CA GLU A 612 21.03 1.06 -1.57
C GLU A 612 21.09 -0.40 -1.10
N MET A 613 19.96 -0.96 -0.63
CA MET A 613 19.81 -2.37 -0.31
C MET A 613 20.07 -3.26 -1.54
N ARG A 614 19.52 -2.90 -2.70
CA ARG A 614 19.80 -3.62 -3.95
C ARG A 614 21.28 -3.57 -4.31
N ARG A 615 21.93 -2.41 -4.21
CA ARG A 615 23.37 -2.25 -4.48
C ARG A 615 24.23 -3.10 -3.55
N LEU A 616 23.89 -3.16 -2.26
CA LEU A 616 24.56 -4.01 -1.29
C LEU A 616 24.40 -5.48 -1.69
N LEU A 617 23.18 -5.93 -2.00
CA LEU A 617 22.90 -7.33 -2.36
C LEU A 617 23.51 -7.77 -3.71
N THR A 618 23.58 -6.88 -4.70
CA THR A 618 24.14 -7.19 -6.03
C THR A 618 25.65 -6.96 -6.11
N GLY A 619 26.25 -6.37 -5.07
CA GLY A 619 27.68 -6.01 -5.05
C GLY A 619 28.07 -5.00 -6.13
N THR A 620 27.10 -4.27 -6.70
CA THR A 620 27.34 -3.28 -7.75
C THR A 620 27.61 -1.91 -7.13
N TYR A 621 28.74 -1.78 -6.43
CA TYR A 621 29.33 -0.48 -6.13
C TYR A 621 30.09 -0.02 -7.36
N ARG A 622 29.42 0.70 -8.27
CA ARG A 622 30.16 1.50 -9.26
C ARG A 622 30.89 2.61 -8.50
N LYS A 623 32.22 2.62 -8.61
CA LYS A 623 33.08 3.74 -8.21
C LYS A 623 32.69 4.99 -8.97
#